data_AF-A0A3N1APW5-F1
#
_entry.id   AF-A0A3N1APW5-F1
#
_cell.length_a   1.000
_cell.length_b   1.000
_cell.length_c   1.000
_cell.angle_alpha   90.00
_cell.angle_beta   90.00
_cell.angle_gamma   90.00
#
_symmetry.space_group_name_H-M   'P 1'
#
loop_
_entity.id
_entity.type
_entity.pdbx_description
1 polymer ?
#
loop_
_entity_poly.entity_id
_entity_poly.type
_entity_poly.pdbx_seq_one_letter_code
_entity_poly.pdbx_strand_id
1 'polypeptide(L)'
;MTGAKFPVLAVTVVALAVTVVALCRDRRGGAGAGRYIDRVRIARFAHGKGMSFGVVEGEPGAGPEALTVAEVDGHPFGKLTFTSQRWALADVRLLSPILPSKVVCVGRNYADHAAEHGAEVPAEPLLFLKPSTSVIGPRDAIRLPAQSRQVEHEAELAVVIGPPGARRADRAAAERAIFGYTCANDVTARDLQRSDGQWTRAKGFDSFCPIGPWIVTGLDVTDLEVRCEVGPKPDEMDVRQLGRTKQMVFDVPTLVSYVSHVMTLLPGDVILTGTPAGVSELTAGDTVSVRIEGIGELANPVVAAD
;
A
#
# COMPACT_ATOMS: atom_id res chain seq x y z
N MET A 1 -7.29 -12.01 71.64
CA MET A 1 -6.02 -12.07 70.88
C MET A 1 -6.32 -12.77 69.57
N THR A 2 -6.14 -12.04 68.45
CA THR A 2 -6.03 -12.49 67.05
C THR A 2 -7.12 -13.44 66.51
N GLY A 3 -8.07 -13.04 65.65
CA GLY A 3 -8.12 -11.89 64.74
C GLY A 3 -7.33 -12.13 63.46
N ALA A 4 -7.87 -12.89 62.51
CA ALA A 4 -7.45 -12.87 61.10
C ALA A 4 -8.64 -13.15 60.19
N LYS A 5 -9.14 -12.06 59.59
CA LYS A 5 -10.19 -12.03 58.57
C LYS A 5 -9.55 -12.33 57.22
N PHE A 6 -10.15 -13.21 56.43
CA PHE A 6 -9.83 -13.40 55.02
C PHE A 6 -10.32 -12.18 54.22
N PRO A 7 -9.48 -11.51 53.41
CA PRO A 7 -9.96 -10.49 52.49
C PRO A 7 -10.46 -11.16 51.20
N VAL A 8 -11.71 -10.86 50.86
CA VAL A 8 -12.27 -11.01 49.52
C VAL A 8 -11.59 -9.97 48.63
N LEU A 9 -10.72 -10.40 47.72
CA LEU A 9 -10.17 -9.52 46.69
C LEU A 9 -11.07 -9.61 45.45
N ALA A 10 -12.13 -8.80 45.45
CA ALA A 10 -12.81 -8.42 44.22
C ALA A 10 -11.91 -7.43 43.48
N VAL A 11 -11.24 -7.87 42.42
CA VAL A 11 -10.52 -6.98 41.51
C VAL A 11 -11.37 -6.79 40.26
N THR A 12 -11.89 -5.57 40.18
CA THR A 12 -12.59 -4.92 39.09
C THR A 12 -11.83 -5.07 37.77
N VAL A 13 -12.34 -5.87 36.83
CA VAL A 13 -11.95 -5.84 35.41
C VAL A 13 -13.20 -5.57 34.58
N VAL A 14 -13.79 -4.39 34.78
CA VAL A 14 -14.84 -3.85 33.90
C VAL A 14 -14.74 -2.33 33.92
N ALA A 15 -13.76 -1.75 33.20
CA ALA A 15 -13.75 -0.34 32.81
C ALA A 15 -12.57 -0.04 31.88
N LEU A 16 -12.52 -0.63 30.69
CA LEU A 16 -11.71 -0.08 29.59
C LEU A 16 -12.22 -0.55 28.20
N ALA A 17 -13.54 -0.61 28.02
CA ALA A 17 -14.15 -1.04 26.75
C ALA A 17 -15.20 -0.05 26.20
N VAL A 18 -15.27 1.19 26.72
CA VAL A 18 -16.31 2.16 26.31
C VAL A 18 -15.72 3.55 26.04
N THR A 19 -14.70 3.63 25.18
CA THR A 19 -14.19 4.95 24.70
C THR A 19 -13.87 4.97 23.20
N VAL A 20 -14.34 4.00 22.40
CA VAL A 20 -14.24 4.05 20.92
C VAL A 20 -15.59 4.32 20.24
N VAL A 21 -16.70 4.35 20.97
CA VAL A 21 -18.05 4.62 20.41
C VAL A 21 -18.36 6.13 20.31
N ALA A 22 -17.45 7.02 20.74
CA ALA A 22 -17.72 8.46 20.86
C ALA A 22 -17.17 9.35 19.72
N LEU A 23 -16.70 8.79 18.60
CA LEU A 23 -16.27 9.58 17.43
C LEU A 23 -17.34 9.73 16.33
N CYS A 24 -18.53 9.14 16.50
CA CYS A 24 -19.61 9.25 15.53
C CYS A 24 -20.81 10.07 16.05
N ARG A 25 -20.62 11.33 16.47
CA ARG A 25 -21.75 12.27 16.57
C ARG A 25 -21.39 13.72 16.20
N ASP A 26 -22.10 14.17 15.17
CA ASP A 26 -22.53 15.54 14.86
C ASP A 26 -21.53 16.49 14.15
N ARG A 27 -21.70 16.60 12.82
CA ARG A 27 -21.73 17.91 12.14
C ARG A 27 -22.87 17.93 11.12
N ARG A 28 -23.87 18.75 11.41
CA ARG A 28 -24.99 19.09 10.52
C ARG A 28 -24.50 19.86 9.28
N GLY A 29 -25.15 19.56 8.14
CA GLY A 29 -25.41 20.56 7.09
C GLY A 29 -24.65 20.37 5.78
N GLY A 30 -25.34 19.83 4.77
CA GLY A 30 -24.94 19.92 3.37
C GLY A 30 -25.20 18.64 2.58
N ALA A 31 -26.24 18.65 1.74
CA ALA A 31 -26.39 17.66 0.68
C ALA A 31 -25.20 17.82 -0.28
N GLY A 32 -24.23 16.91 -0.23
CA GLY A 32 -23.02 16.93 -1.04
C GLY A 32 -22.43 15.52 -1.09
N ALA A 33 -21.97 15.13 -2.28
CA ALA A 33 -21.45 13.80 -2.61
C ALA A 33 -20.55 13.22 -1.52
N GLY A 34 -20.74 11.92 -1.23
CA GLY A 34 -20.05 11.19 -0.17
C GLY A 34 -18.54 11.36 -0.23
N ARG A 35 -18.02 12.20 0.67
CA ARG A 35 -16.59 12.38 0.91
C ARG A 35 -16.21 11.30 1.93
N TYR A 36 -15.31 10.38 1.58
CA TYR A 36 -14.76 9.39 2.52
C TYR A 36 -13.98 10.16 3.60
N ILE A 37 -14.63 10.53 4.71
CA ILE A 37 -14.14 11.55 5.67
C ILE A 37 -13.30 10.99 6.82
N ASP A 38 -13.21 9.68 7.01
CA ASP A 38 -12.39 9.15 8.12
C ASP A 38 -11.08 8.58 7.59
N ARG A 39 -9.95 9.06 8.13
CA ARG A 39 -8.61 8.49 7.89
C ARG A 39 -8.54 7.13 8.59
N VAL A 40 -8.76 6.07 7.83
CA VAL A 40 -8.71 4.68 8.30
C VAL A 40 -7.67 3.89 7.53
N ARG A 41 -7.20 2.80 8.12
CA ARG A 41 -6.27 1.84 7.50
C ARG A 41 -7.03 0.57 7.16
N ILE A 42 -7.29 0.34 5.88
CA ILE A 42 -8.02 -0.84 5.39
C ILE A 42 -7.02 -1.94 5.02
N ALA A 43 -7.11 -3.07 5.70
CA ALA A 43 -6.31 -4.25 5.42
C ALA A 43 -7.18 -5.38 4.86
N ARG A 44 -6.56 -6.26 4.07
CA ARG A 44 -7.05 -7.62 3.87
C ARG A 44 -6.12 -8.56 4.63
N PHE A 45 -6.67 -9.49 5.38
CA PHE A 45 -5.89 -10.35 6.27
C PHE A 45 -6.47 -11.77 6.31
N ALA A 46 -5.59 -12.74 6.54
CA ALA A 46 -5.95 -14.13 6.77
C ALA A 46 -5.89 -14.45 8.27
N HIS A 47 -6.88 -15.20 8.73
CA HIS A 47 -7.01 -15.69 10.10
C HIS A 47 -7.53 -17.14 10.07
N GLY A 48 -7.60 -17.81 11.22
CA GLY A 48 -7.95 -19.24 11.30
C GLY A 48 -9.33 -19.65 10.74
N LYS A 49 -10.19 -18.70 10.35
CA LYS A 49 -11.51 -18.97 9.76
C LYS A 49 -11.60 -18.61 8.26
N GLY A 50 -10.57 -17.99 7.68
CA GLY A 50 -10.60 -17.55 6.29
C GLY A 50 -9.85 -16.23 6.07
N MET A 51 -10.36 -15.44 5.12
CA MET A 51 -9.83 -14.13 4.75
C MET A 51 -10.93 -13.09 4.87
N SER A 52 -10.58 -11.94 5.44
CA SER A 52 -11.51 -10.84 5.64
C SER A 52 -10.86 -9.50 5.31
N PHE A 53 -11.69 -8.49 5.09
CA PHE A 53 -11.27 -7.10 5.18
C PHE A 53 -11.40 -6.60 6.61
N GLY A 54 -10.60 -5.60 6.98
CA GLY A 54 -10.69 -4.99 8.30
C GLY A 54 -10.08 -3.61 8.38
N VAL A 55 -10.41 -2.90 9.45
CA VAL A 55 -9.79 -1.63 9.81
C VAL A 55 -8.71 -1.87 10.85
N VAL A 56 -7.48 -1.44 10.56
CA VAL A 56 -6.35 -1.51 11.50
C VAL A 56 -6.42 -0.34 12.48
N GLU A 57 -6.49 -0.68 13.76
CA GLU A 57 -6.64 0.25 14.89
C GLU A 57 -5.39 0.27 15.77
N GLY A 58 -5.16 1.41 16.42
CA GLY A 58 -3.97 1.69 17.23
C GLY A 58 -3.19 2.89 16.71
N GLU A 59 -2.19 3.36 17.46
CA GLU A 59 -1.47 4.58 17.11
C GLU A 59 -0.71 4.46 15.77
N PRO A 60 -0.65 5.54 14.97
CA PRO A 60 0.24 5.59 13.81
C PRO A 60 1.70 5.34 14.23
N GLY A 61 2.39 4.45 13.53
CA GLY A 61 3.80 4.10 13.81
C GLY A 61 4.00 3.09 14.94
N ALA A 62 2.94 2.66 15.64
CA ALA A 62 3.05 1.56 16.58
C ALA A 62 3.41 0.24 15.86
N GLY A 63 4.25 -0.58 16.50
CA GLY A 63 4.58 -1.91 16.01
C GLY A 63 3.35 -2.84 15.97
N PRO A 64 3.41 -3.94 15.21
CA PRO A 64 2.26 -4.84 15.01
C PRO A 64 1.69 -5.43 16.32
N GLU A 65 2.52 -5.58 17.35
CA GLU A 65 2.11 -6.05 18.69
C GLU A 65 1.12 -5.12 19.41
N ALA A 66 1.12 -3.83 19.04
CA ALA A 66 0.26 -2.81 19.63
C ALA A 66 -0.93 -2.43 18.73
N LEU A 67 -1.09 -3.14 17.60
CA LEU A 67 -2.17 -2.90 16.65
C LEU A 67 -3.20 -4.03 16.70
N THR A 68 -4.45 -3.69 16.38
CA THR A 68 -5.52 -4.68 16.19
C THR A 68 -6.18 -4.48 14.82
N VAL A 69 -6.92 -5.47 14.35
CA VAL A 69 -7.75 -5.36 13.15
C VAL A 69 -9.20 -5.69 13.48
N ALA A 70 -10.09 -4.75 13.19
CA ALA A 70 -11.54 -4.89 13.31
C ALA A 70 -12.10 -5.47 12.02
N GLU A 71 -12.80 -6.60 12.07
CA GLU A 71 -13.38 -7.18 10.87
C GLU A 71 -14.46 -6.27 10.26
N VAL A 72 -14.36 -6.02 8.96
CA VAL A 72 -15.42 -5.40 8.19
C VAL A 72 -16.38 -6.48 7.70
N ASP A 73 -17.67 -6.26 7.95
CA ASP A 73 -18.75 -7.07 7.37
C ASP A 73 -18.94 -6.67 5.90
N GLY A 74 -18.41 -7.49 4.99
CA GLY A 74 -18.48 -7.28 3.55
C GLY A 74 -17.26 -6.57 2.95
N HIS A 75 -17.51 -5.63 2.02
CA HIS A 75 -16.44 -4.99 1.24
C HIS A 75 -16.15 -3.57 1.74
N PRO A 76 -14.87 -3.13 1.84
CA PRO A 76 -14.48 -1.82 2.39
C PRO A 76 -14.87 -0.60 1.54
N PHE A 77 -15.57 -0.81 0.43
CA PHE A 77 -15.94 0.23 -0.54
C PHE A 77 -17.26 0.93 -0.18
N GLY A 78 -18.11 0.27 0.60
CA GLY A 78 -19.34 0.85 1.10
C GLY A 78 -19.16 1.59 2.42
N LYS A 79 -20.28 1.81 3.10
CA LYS A 79 -20.27 2.19 4.51
C LYS A 79 -19.62 1.07 5.31
N LEU A 80 -18.62 1.40 6.12
CA LEU A 80 -17.98 0.42 7.00
C LEU A 80 -18.96 -0.04 8.08
N THR A 81 -19.28 -1.32 8.03
CA THR A 81 -19.98 -2.08 9.06
C THR A 81 -19.01 -3.11 9.62
N PHE A 82 -19.04 -3.32 10.92
CA PHE A 82 -18.09 -4.22 11.59
C PHE A 82 -18.81 -5.46 12.12
N THR A 83 -18.11 -6.59 12.07
CA THR A 83 -18.54 -7.77 12.83
C THR A 83 -18.19 -7.58 14.31
N SER A 84 -18.47 -8.60 15.15
CA SER A 84 -17.99 -8.63 16.52
C SER A 84 -16.54 -9.07 16.66
N GLN A 85 -15.89 -9.50 15.57
CA GLN A 85 -14.55 -10.07 15.61
C GLN A 85 -13.47 -8.99 15.50
N ARG A 86 -12.45 -9.16 16.35
CA ARG A 86 -11.25 -8.33 16.41
C ARG A 86 -10.07 -9.22 16.72
N TRP A 87 -8.94 -8.97 16.07
CA TRP A 87 -7.70 -9.73 16.28
C TRP A 87 -6.56 -8.79 16.61
N ALA A 88 -5.60 -9.27 17.41
CA ALA A 88 -4.29 -8.64 17.44
C ALA A 88 -3.67 -8.74 16.03
N LEU A 89 -3.05 -7.67 15.56
CA LEU A 89 -2.48 -7.66 14.22
C LEU A 89 -1.32 -8.68 14.09
N ALA A 90 -0.59 -8.91 15.19
CA ALA A 90 0.45 -9.92 15.28
C ALA A 90 -0.06 -11.37 15.10
N ASP A 91 -1.34 -11.63 15.39
CA ASP A 91 -1.95 -12.97 15.32
C ASP A 91 -2.55 -13.29 13.93
N VAL A 92 -2.49 -12.35 12.99
CA VAL A 92 -3.03 -12.51 11.63
C VAL A 92 -1.96 -12.29 10.58
N ARG A 93 -2.18 -12.83 9.38
CA ARG A 93 -1.31 -12.57 8.23
C ARG A 93 -1.93 -11.49 7.36
N LEU A 94 -1.27 -10.34 7.25
CA LEU A 94 -1.62 -9.34 6.24
C LEU A 94 -1.41 -9.91 4.83
N LEU A 95 -2.34 -9.59 3.95
CA LEU A 95 -2.27 -9.90 2.51
C LEU A 95 -2.06 -8.59 1.75
N SER A 96 -1.93 -8.66 0.42
CA SER A 96 -2.10 -7.45 -0.40
C SER A 96 -3.46 -6.82 -0.04
N PRO A 97 -3.59 -5.49 0.12
CA PRO A 97 -4.81 -4.91 0.69
C PRO A 97 -5.98 -4.90 -0.30
N ILE A 98 -5.72 -5.09 -1.59
CA ILE A 98 -6.75 -5.22 -2.64
C ILE A 98 -6.40 -6.34 -3.63
N LEU A 99 -7.36 -6.80 -4.43
CA LEU A 99 -7.13 -7.69 -5.57
C LEU A 99 -7.44 -6.87 -6.83
N PRO A 100 -6.46 -6.18 -7.41
CA PRO A 100 -6.72 -5.29 -8.52
C PRO A 100 -7.09 -6.08 -9.77
N SER A 101 -8.03 -5.56 -10.57
CA SER A 101 -8.30 -6.13 -11.90
C SER A 101 -7.11 -5.88 -12.83
N LYS A 102 -6.45 -4.73 -12.67
CA LYS A 102 -5.20 -4.35 -13.33
C LYS A 102 -4.36 -3.43 -12.44
N VAL A 103 -3.05 -3.46 -12.67
CA VAL A 103 -2.11 -2.49 -12.12
C VAL A 103 -1.60 -1.64 -13.29
N VAL A 104 -1.92 -0.35 -13.27
CA VAL A 104 -1.38 0.64 -14.21
C VAL A 104 -0.17 1.28 -13.56
N CYS A 105 0.89 1.49 -14.32
CA CYS A 105 2.13 2.04 -13.79
C CYS A 105 2.59 3.22 -14.63
N VAL A 106 3.30 4.15 -14.00
CA VAL A 106 3.81 5.37 -14.64
C VAL A 106 5.32 5.36 -14.59
N GLY A 107 5.95 5.24 -15.76
CA GLY A 107 7.40 5.30 -15.86
C GLY A 107 7.92 6.73 -15.77
N ARG A 108 9.10 6.90 -15.17
CA ARG A 108 9.89 8.15 -15.22
C ARG A 108 9.16 9.39 -14.70
N ASN A 109 8.37 9.24 -13.63
CA ASN A 109 7.63 10.36 -13.03
C ASN A 109 8.46 11.20 -12.02
N TYR A 110 9.74 10.87 -11.83
CA TYR A 110 10.68 11.63 -11.00
C TYR A 110 11.88 12.02 -11.86
N ALA A 111 12.24 13.30 -11.86
CA ALA A 111 13.30 13.83 -12.72
C ALA A 111 14.66 13.17 -12.48
N ASP A 112 15.06 13.01 -11.22
CA ASP A 112 16.36 12.41 -10.86
C ASP A 112 16.43 10.93 -11.25
N HIS A 113 15.32 10.19 -11.15
CA HIS A 113 15.26 8.80 -11.58
C HIS A 113 15.32 8.66 -13.11
N ALA A 114 14.67 9.56 -13.85
CA ALA A 114 14.82 9.59 -15.30
C ALA A 114 16.29 9.83 -15.70
N ALA A 115 16.96 10.78 -15.03
CA ALA A 115 18.36 11.12 -15.25
C ALA A 115 19.31 9.97 -14.89
N GLU A 116 19.04 9.22 -13.81
CA GLU A 116 19.80 8.02 -13.39
C GLU A 116 19.90 6.96 -14.51
N HIS A 117 18.89 6.89 -15.38
CA HIS A 117 18.87 6.00 -16.54
C HIS A 117 19.20 6.69 -17.87
N GLY A 118 19.79 7.89 -17.82
CA GLY A 118 20.17 8.66 -19.02
C GLY A 118 18.98 9.07 -19.88
N ALA A 119 17.80 9.24 -19.28
CA ALA A 119 16.57 9.60 -19.95
C ALA A 119 16.02 10.95 -19.47
N GLU A 120 15.24 11.60 -20.32
CA GLU A 120 14.44 12.76 -19.94
C GLU A 120 13.07 12.31 -19.43
N VAL A 121 12.43 13.17 -18.62
CA VAL A 121 11.03 12.98 -18.25
C VAL A 121 10.16 13.18 -19.50
N PRO A 122 9.27 12.22 -19.83
CA PRO A 122 8.36 12.35 -20.96
C PRO A 122 7.44 13.59 -20.84
N ALA A 123 7.03 14.15 -21.97
CA ALA A 123 6.07 15.27 -22.01
C ALA A 123 4.66 14.88 -21.54
N GLU A 124 4.32 13.60 -21.59
CA GLU A 124 3.06 13.02 -21.11
C GLU A 124 3.34 11.76 -20.28
N PRO A 125 2.46 11.38 -19.33
CA PRO A 125 2.66 10.18 -18.52
C PRO A 125 2.90 8.91 -19.36
N LEU A 126 4.05 8.26 -19.16
CA LEU A 126 4.41 7.02 -19.84
C LEU A 126 3.79 5.81 -19.14
N LEU A 127 2.71 5.30 -19.71
CA LEU A 127 1.93 4.21 -19.12
C LEU A 127 2.41 2.81 -19.54
N PHE A 128 2.36 1.88 -18.60
CA PHE A 128 2.44 0.44 -18.86
C PHE A 128 1.57 -0.33 -17.86
N LEU A 129 1.45 -1.64 -18.06
CA LEU A 129 0.65 -2.52 -17.20
C LEU A 129 1.51 -3.61 -16.57
N LYS A 130 1.25 -3.91 -15.30
CA LYS A 130 1.64 -5.18 -14.66
C LYS A 130 0.41 -6.09 -14.55
N PRO A 131 0.55 -7.40 -14.84
CA PRO A 131 -0.54 -8.35 -14.66
C PRO A 131 -0.89 -8.47 -13.18
N SER A 132 -2.17 -8.68 -12.87
CA SER A 132 -2.64 -8.83 -11.48
C SER A 132 -2.02 -10.05 -10.76
N THR A 133 -1.53 -11.04 -11.51
CA THR A 133 -0.80 -12.21 -10.96
C THR A 133 0.57 -11.87 -10.39
N SER A 134 1.15 -10.72 -10.75
CA SER A 134 2.39 -10.23 -10.14
C SER A 134 2.20 -9.75 -8.70
N VAL A 135 0.96 -9.52 -8.26
CA VAL A 135 0.65 -8.91 -6.97
C VAL A 135 0.87 -9.86 -5.80
N ILE A 136 1.66 -9.42 -4.84
CA ILE A 136 1.86 -10.10 -3.55
C ILE A 136 1.70 -9.14 -2.38
N GLY A 137 1.46 -9.69 -1.18
CA GLY A 137 1.27 -8.91 0.04
C GLY A 137 2.55 -8.69 0.84
N PRO A 138 2.44 -8.08 2.02
CA PRO A 138 3.54 -8.00 2.98
C PRO A 138 4.07 -9.39 3.35
N ARG A 139 5.39 -9.51 3.47
CA ARG A 139 6.15 -10.71 3.84
C ARG A 139 6.08 -11.88 2.84
N ASP A 140 5.35 -11.73 1.74
CA ASP A 140 5.43 -12.67 0.63
C ASP A 140 6.77 -12.48 -0.10
N ALA A 141 7.33 -13.58 -0.61
CA ALA A 141 8.65 -13.53 -1.23
C ALA A 141 8.61 -12.99 -2.66
N ILE A 142 9.53 -12.07 -2.96
CA ILE A 142 9.90 -11.70 -4.34
C ILE A 142 10.82 -12.81 -4.87
N ARG A 143 10.44 -13.43 -6.00
CA ARG A 143 11.14 -14.57 -6.59
C ARG A 143 11.94 -14.12 -7.80
N LEU A 144 13.26 -14.17 -7.70
CA LEU A 144 14.17 -13.79 -8.78
C LEU A 144 14.10 -14.83 -9.92
N PRO A 145 13.62 -14.46 -11.12
CA PRO A 145 13.47 -15.40 -12.21
C PRO A 145 14.83 -15.78 -12.79
N ALA A 146 15.04 -17.07 -13.09
CA ALA A 146 16.28 -17.57 -13.69
C ALA A 146 16.64 -16.91 -15.04
N GLN A 147 15.65 -16.30 -15.71
CA GLN A 147 15.80 -15.61 -16.99
C GLN A 147 16.44 -14.21 -16.85
N SER A 148 16.49 -13.62 -15.65
CA SER A 148 17.07 -12.29 -15.42
C SER A 148 18.35 -12.39 -14.59
N ARG A 149 19.29 -11.50 -14.90
CA ARG A 149 20.55 -11.32 -14.15
C ARG A 149 20.60 -10.01 -13.38
N GLN A 150 19.57 -9.18 -13.46
CA GLN A 150 19.53 -7.88 -12.82
C GLN A 150 18.08 -7.53 -12.51
N VAL A 151 17.67 -7.81 -11.27
CA VAL A 151 16.35 -7.44 -10.76
C VAL A 151 16.50 -6.31 -9.76
N GLU A 152 15.73 -5.24 -9.92
CA GLU A 152 15.81 -4.04 -9.10
C GLU A 152 14.49 -3.76 -8.37
N HIS A 153 14.59 -3.06 -7.25
CA HIS A 153 13.43 -2.49 -6.55
C HIS A 153 13.07 -1.11 -7.10
N GLU A 154 11.80 -0.75 -7.00
CA GLU A 154 11.28 0.58 -7.34
C GLU A 154 10.19 0.94 -6.31
N ALA A 155 10.56 1.66 -5.24
CA ALA A 155 9.61 2.09 -4.21
C ALA A 155 8.63 3.14 -4.75
N GLU A 156 7.32 2.90 -4.63
CA GLU A 156 6.29 3.79 -5.18
C GLU A 156 5.11 4.00 -4.23
N LEU A 157 4.54 5.22 -4.29
CA LEU A 157 3.19 5.47 -3.81
C LEU A 157 2.19 4.81 -4.78
N ALA A 158 1.27 4.03 -4.24
CA ALA A 158 0.21 3.40 -5.01
C ALA A 158 -1.14 4.02 -4.67
N VAL A 159 -1.90 4.36 -5.71
CA VAL A 159 -3.28 4.86 -5.63
C VAL A 159 -4.22 3.68 -5.83
N VAL A 160 -5.18 3.50 -4.92
CA VAL A 160 -6.26 2.52 -5.09
C VAL A 160 -7.53 3.24 -5.52
N ILE A 161 -8.12 2.80 -6.63
CA ILE A 161 -9.35 3.36 -7.18
C ILE A 161 -10.55 2.86 -6.38
N GLY A 162 -11.47 3.78 -6.10
CA GLY A 162 -12.67 3.53 -5.31
C GLY A 162 -13.91 3.25 -6.14
N PRO A 163 -15.06 3.12 -5.45
CA PRO A 163 -16.35 2.73 -6.04
C PRO A 163 -16.86 3.59 -7.20
N PRO A 164 -16.62 4.91 -7.24
CA PRO A 164 -17.01 5.70 -8.40
C PRO A 164 -16.34 5.24 -9.69
N GLY A 165 -15.17 4.57 -9.59
CA GLY A 165 -14.29 4.33 -10.73
C GLY A 165 -13.87 5.65 -11.39
N ALA A 166 -13.29 5.55 -12.58
CA ALA A 166 -13.06 6.73 -13.42
C ALA A 166 -13.08 6.37 -14.91
N ARG A 167 -13.71 7.23 -15.72
CA ARG A 167 -13.61 7.20 -17.18
C ARG A 167 -13.74 8.62 -17.71
N ARG A 168 -12.73 9.10 -18.45
CA ARG A 168 -12.64 10.49 -18.93
C ARG A 168 -12.93 11.50 -17.81
N ALA A 169 -12.36 11.22 -16.64
CA ALA A 169 -12.58 12.03 -15.45
C ALA A 169 -11.78 13.32 -15.56
N ASP A 170 -12.41 14.46 -15.31
CA ASP A 170 -11.66 15.69 -15.01
C ASP A 170 -10.88 15.53 -13.70
N ARG A 171 -10.05 16.52 -13.36
CA ARG A 171 -9.21 16.46 -12.14
C ARG A 171 -10.04 16.25 -10.86
N ALA A 172 -11.16 16.96 -10.72
CA ALA A 172 -11.99 16.86 -9.53
C ALA A 172 -12.69 15.50 -9.41
N ALA A 173 -13.12 14.92 -10.54
CA ALA A 173 -13.65 13.57 -10.61
C ALA A 173 -12.58 12.52 -10.34
N ALA A 174 -11.35 12.74 -10.83
CA ALA A 174 -10.20 11.90 -10.57
C ALA A 174 -9.86 11.87 -9.06
N GLU A 175 -9.85 13.03 -8.39
CA GLU A 175 -9.67 13.11 -6.94
C GLU A 175 -10.76 12.34 -6.18
N ARG A 176 -12.03 12.47 -6.59
CA ARG A 176 -13.16 11.73 -5.98
C ARG A 176 -13.12 10.22 -6.24
N ALA A 177 -12.45 9.79 -7.31
CA ALA A 177 -12.33 8.38 -7.67
C ALA A 177 -11.30 7.64 -6.79
N ILE A 178 -10.45 8.36 -6.04
CA ILE A 178 -9.42 7.75 -5.20
C ILE A 178 -10.06 7.21 -3.92
N PHE A 179 -9.86 5.92 -3.65
CA PHE A 179 -10.25 5.30 -2.39
C PHE A 179 -9.23 5.61 -1.29
N GLY A 180 -7.94 5.47 -1.62
CA GLY A 180 -6.85 5.71 -0.71
C GLY A 180 -5.51 5.32 -1.30
N TYR A 181 -4.51 5.25 -0.44
CA TYR A 181 -3.11 5.09 -0.82
C TYR A 181 -2.45 3.94 -0.07
N THR A 182 -1.47 3.31 -0.69
CA THR A 182 -0.68 2.23 -0.09
C THR A 182 0.76 2.29 -0.60
N CYS A 183 1.66 1.50 -0.01
CA CYS A 183 3.01 1.34 -0.55
C CYS A 183 3.00 0.27 -1.65
N ALA A 184 3.89 0.41 -2.61
CA ALA A 184 4.15 -0.62 -3.61
C ALA A 184 5.64 -0.69 -3.97
N ASN A 185 6.02 -1.81 -4.57
CA ASN A 185 7.33 -2.02 -5.18
C ASN A 185 7.15 -2.47 -6.63
N ASP A 186 7.60 -1.66 -7.60
CA ASP A 186 7.59 -2.02 -9.02
C ASP A 186 8.86 -2.80 -9.41
N VAL A 187 8.94 -4.04 -8.92
CA VAL A 187 10.10 -4.91 -9.14
C VAL A 187 10.33 -5.12 -10.63
N THR A 188 11.58 -4.96 -11.06
CA THR A 188 11.93 -4.88 -12.48
C THR A 188 13.17 -5.69 -12.82
N ALA A 189 13.04 -6.65 -13.73
CA ALA A 189 14.17 -7.29 -14.39
C ALA A 189 14.76 -6.34 -15.44
N ARG A 190 15.74 -5.52 -15.04
CA ARG A 190 16.26 -4.39 -15.82
C ARG A 190 16.96 -4.83 -17.10
N ASP A 191 17.68 -5.95 -17.07
CA ASP A 191 18.29 -6.54 -18.24
C ASP A 191 17.26 -6.90 -19.32
N LEU A 192 16.13 -7.47 -18.91
CA LEU A 192 15.02 -7.80 -19.81
C LEU A 192 14.27 -6.55 -20.29
N GLN A 193 14.16 -5.51 -19.45
CA GLN A 193 13.54 -4.24 -19.85
C GLN A 193 14.32 -3.60 -21.00
N ARG A 194 15.66 -3.62 -20.92
CA ARG A 194 16.53 -3.07 -21.96
C ARG A 194 16.47 -3.88 -23.26
N SER A 195 16.36 -5.21 -23.18
CA SER A 195 16.33 -6.05 -24.38
C SER A 195 15.01 -5.98 -25.14
N ASP A 196 13.89 -5.83 -24.44
CA ASP A 196 12.57 -6.03 -25.05
C ASP A 196 11.97 -4.77 -25.65
N GLY A 197 12.40 -3.60 -25.17
CA GLY A 197 11.77 -2.30 -25.47
C GLY A 197 10.42 -2.14 -24.77
N GLN A 198 9.52 -3.13 -24.84
CA GLN A 198 8.29 -3.21 -24.05
C GLN A 198 8.56 -3.75 -22.64
N TRP A 199 7.89 -3.20 -21.62
CA TRP A 199 8.25 -3.48 -20.22
C TRP A 199 7.43 -4.60 -19.56
N THR A 200 6.41 -5.12 -20.23
CA THR A 200 5.49 -6.11 -19.65
C THR A 200 6.20 -7.35 -19.14
N ARG A 201 7.16 -7.93 -19.88
CA ARG A 201 7.90 -9.11 -19.40
C ARG A 201 8.79 -8.76 -18.21
N ALA A 202 9.56 -7.69 -18.33
CA ALA A 202 10.51 -7.25 -17.30
C ALA A 202 9.85 -6.96 -15.94
N LYS A 203 8.61 -6.47 -15.96
CA LYS A 203 7.88 -6.04 -14.77
C LYS A 203 6.72 -6.99 -14.42
N GLY A 204 6.48 -8.04 -15.20
CA GLY A 204 5.26 -8.85 -15.12
C GLY A 204 5.41 -10.26 -14.56
N PHE A 205 6.59 -10.63 -14.06
CA PHE A 205 6.75 -11.92 -13.38
C PHE A 205 5.84 -12.00 -12.15
N ASP A 206 5.41 -13.21 -11.80
CA ASP A 206 4.75 -13.45 -10.51
C ASP A 206 5.65 -12.92 -9.39
N SER A 207 5.05 -12.36 -8.32
CA SER A 207 5.72 -11.66 -7.20
C SER A 207 6.34 -10.29 -7.48
N PHE A 208 6.34 -9.78 -8.72
CA PHE A 208 7.00 -8.50 -9.04
C PHE A 208 6.19 -7.25 -8.69
N CYS A 209 5.02 -7.38 -8.05
CA CYS A 209 4.22 -6.25 -7.61
C CYS A 209 3.80 -6.35 -6.13
N PRO A 210 4.72 -6.28 -5.16
CA PRO A 210 4.33 -6.09 -3.76
C PRO A 210 3.45 -4.86 -3.56
N ILE A 211 2.35 -5.01 -2.82
CA ILE A 211 1.44 -3.91 -2.45
C ILE A 211 1.00 -4.08 -1.00
N GLY A 212 1.07 -3.02 -0.18
CA GLY A 212 0.65 -3.06 1.22
C GLY A 212 1.25 -1.94 2.09
N PRO A 213 1.21 -2.04 3.43
CA PRO A 213 0.60 -3.12 4.21
C PRO A 213 -0.93 -3.02 4.33
N TRP A 214 -1.48 -1.83 4.07
CA TRP A 214 -2.90 -1.50 4.08
C TRP A 214 -3.14 -0.26 3.21
N ILE A 215 -4.41 0.04 2.94
CA ILE A 215 -4.83 1.27 2.26
C ILE A 215 -5.17 2.33 3.29
N VAL A 216 -4.57 3.50 3.21
CA VAL A 216 -4.92 4.67 4.03
C VAL A 216 -5.86 5.57 3.24
N THR A 217 -7.05 5.78 3.77
CA THR A 217 -8.05 6.71 3.22
C THR A 217 -7.78 8.14 3.69
N GLY A 218 -8.19 9.15 2.92
CA GLY A 218 -8.15 10.55 3.34
C GLY A 218 -6.75 11.12 3.66
N LEU A 219 -5.67 10.48 3.18
CA LEU A 219 -4.30 10.95 3.36
C LEU A 219 -3.98 12.07 2.37
N ASP A 220 -3.35 13.14 2.84
CA ASP A 220 -2.72 14.13 1.98
C ASP A 220 -1.37 13.59 1.51
N VAL A 221 -1.22 13.42 0.20
CA VAL A 221 -0.02 12.84 -0.44
C VAL A 221 0.84 13.89 -1.13
N THR A 222 0.61 15.18 -0.88
CA THR A 222 1.31 16.28 -1.56
C THR A 222 2.82 16.26 -1.30
N ASP A 223 3.25 15.97 -0.07
CA ASP A 223 4.67 15.96 0.30
C ASP A 223 4.99 14.91 1.38
N LEU A 224 5.02 13.64 0.99
CA LEU A 224 5.34 12.50 1.86
C LEU A 224 6.73 11.96 1.54
N GLU A 225 7.50 11.57 2.56
CA GLU A 225 8.72 10.77 2.35
C GLU A 225 8.37 9.40 1.71
N VAL A 226 9.15 9.02 0.71
CA VAL A 226 9.19 7.68 0.09
C VAL A 226 10.60 7.13 0.30
N ARG A 227 10.70 6.00 1.00
CA ARG A 227 11.97 5.39 1.39
C ARG A 227 12.00 3.93 0.98
N CYS A 228 13.13 3.48 0.45
CA CYS A 228 13.43 2.08 0.24
C CYS A 228 14.71 1.69 0.99
N GLU A 229 14.65 0.61 1.75
CA GLU A 229 15.77 0.00 2.45
C GLU A 229 15.95 -1.43 1.96
N VAL A 230 17.20 -1.88 1.78
CA VAL A 230 17.53 -3.25 1.33
C VAL A 230 18.68 -3.81 2.15
N GLY A 231 18.55 -5.05 2.60
CA GLY A 231 19.61 -5.75 3.33
C GLY A 231 19.19 -7.16 3.76
N PRO A 232 20.13 -8.00 4.21
CA PRO A 232 19.85 -9.41 4.54
C PRO A 232 19.06 -9.60 5.83
N LYS A 233 19.10 -8.62 6.74
CA LYS A 233 18.46 -8.66 8.07
C LYS A 233 18.06 -7.26 8.54
N PRO A 234 17.14 -7.13 9.50
CA PRO A 234 16.66 -5.82 9.99
C PRO A 234 17.74 -4.87 10.52
N ASP A 235 18.83 -5.39 11.09
CA ASP A 235 19.98 -4.63 11.61
C ASP A 235 21.06 -4.34 10.57
N GLU A 236 20.92 -4.87 9.36
CA GLU A 236 21.86 -4.75 8.24
C GLU A 236 21.18 -4.13 6.99
N MET A 237 20.23 -3.20 7.19
CA MET A 237 19.47 -2.56 6.11
C MET A 237 20.13 -1.25 5.64
N ASP A 238 20.37 -1.12 4.33
CA ASP A 238 20.89 0.11 3.72
C ASP A 238 19.77 0.91 3.05
N VAL A 239 19.75 2.23 3.25
CA VAL A 239 18.85 3.14 2.53
C VAL A 239 19.29 3.23 1.07
N ARG A 240 18.45 2.74 0.15
CA ARG A 240 18.70 2.77 -1.30
C ARG A 240 17.97 3.94 -1.97
N GLN A 241 16.73 4.21 -1.56
CA GLN A 241 15.94 5.33 -2.07
C GLN A 241 15.47 6.22 -0.93
N LEU A 242 15.55 7.53 -1.14
CA LEU A 242 15.01 8.54 -0.24
C LEU A 242 14.52 9.73 -1.05
N GLY A 243 13.23 9.75 -1.37
CA GLY A 243 12.57 10.80 -2.14
C GLY A 243 11.32 11.33 -1.45
N ARG A 244 10.63 12.26 -2.11
CA ARG A 244 9.36 12.82 -1.64
C ARG A 244 8.33 12.92 -2.75
N THR A 245 7.05 12.71 -2.44
CA THR A 245 5.96 12.75 -3.44
C THR A 245 5.82 14.09 -4.15
N LYS A 246 6.24 15.21 -3.52
CA LYS A 246 6.27 16.53 -4.19
C LYS A 246 7.22 16.62 -5.39
N GLN A 247 8.13 15.65 -5.54
CA GLN A 247 9.07 15.58 -6.66
C GLN A 247 8.46 14.89 -7.89
N MET A 248 7.24 14.36 -7.79
CA MET A 248 6.51 13.83 -8.94
C MET A 248 6.28 14.93 -9.97
N VAL A 249 6.60 14.66 -11.23
CA VAL A 249 6.36 15.60 -12.34
C VAL A 249 4.87 15.68 -12.67
N PHE A 250 4.19 14.53 -12.64
CA PHE A 250 2.75 14.42 -12.77
C PHE A 250 2.14 13.98 -11.43
N ASP A 251 1.34 14.86 -10.82
CA ASP A 251 0.69 14.56 -9.55
C ASP A 251 -0.41 13.50 -9.67
N VAL A 252 -0.82 12.94 -8.52
CA VAL A 252 -1.80 11.85 -8.44
C VAL A 252 -3.11 12.15 -9.20
N PRO A 253 -3.79 13.31 -9.00
CA PRO A 253 -5.00 13.61 -9.75
C PRO A 253 -4.78 13.68 -11.26
N THR A 254 -3.64 14.19 -11.71
CA THR A 254 -3.27 14.22 -13.14
C THR A 254 -3.11 12.81 -13.68
N LEU A 255 -2.43 11.92 -12.95
CA LEU A 255 -2.26 10.52 -13.36
C LEU A 255 -3.61 9.78 -13.46
N VAL A 256 -4.46 9.88 -12.45
CA VAL A 256 -5.79 9.24 -12.46
C VAL A 256 -6.63 9.77 -13.61
N SER A 257 -6.65 11.09 -13.82
CA SER A 257 -7.34 11.72 -14.95
C SER A 257 -6.81 11.20 -16.29
N TYR A 258 -5.50 11.25 -16.51
CA TYR A 258 -4.86 10.83 -17.76
C TYR A 258 -5.15 9.37 -18.09
N VAL A 259 -4.93 8.46 -17.13
CA VAL A 259 -5.22 7.03 -17.31
C VAL A 259 -6.69 6.80 -17.61
N SER A 260 -7.60 7.53 -16.95
CA SER A 260 -9.03 7.39 -17.17
C SER A 260 -9.48 7.83 -18.58
N HIS A 261 -8.71 8.66 -19.28
CA HIS A 261 -9.01 9.03 -20.66
C HIS A 261 -8.64 7.92 -21.66
N VAL A 262 -7.68 7.08 -21.30
CA VAL A 262 -7.25 5.91 -22.08
C VAL A 262 -8.16 4.71 -21.81
N MET A 263 -8.41 4.39 -20.54
CA MET A 263 -9.15 3.19 -20.12
C MET A 263 -10.04 3.44 -18.90
N THR A 264 -11.12 2.67 -18.76
CA THR A 264 -11.93 2.73 -17.53
C THR A 264 -11.14 2.17 -16.35
N LEU A 265 -11.08 2.93 -15.26
CA LEU A 265 -10.56 2.50 -13.96
C LEU A 265 -11.72 1.97 -13.11
N LEU A 266 -11.57 0.73 -12.62
CA LEU A 266 -12.56 0.01 -11.83
C LEU A 266 -12.23 0.11 -10.33
N PRO A 267 -13.23 -0.07 -9.44
CA PRO A 267 -12.98 -0.15 -8.02
C PRO A 267 -11.97 -1.25 -7.70
N GLY A 268 -10.91 -0.89 -6.99
CA GLY A 268 -9.80 -1.76 -6.60
C GLY A 268 -8.63 -1.81 -7.58
N ASP A 269 -8.74 -1.18 -8.76
CA ASP A 269 -7.57 -0.99 -9.62
C ASP A 269 -6.51 -0.15 -8.92
N VAL A 270 -5.26 -0.41 -9.28
CA VAL A 270 -4.10 0.25 -8.68
C VAL A 270 -3.35 1.05 -9.73
N ILE A 271 -2.91 2.25 -9.36
CA ILE A 271 -1.97 3.05 -10.14
C ILE A 271 -0.67 3.21 -9.34
N LEU A 272 0.45 2.72 -9.88
CA LEU A 272 1.79 2.99 -9.36
C LEU A 272 2.29 4.31 -9.99
N THR A 273 2.77 5.22 -9.15
CA THR A 273 2.92 6.65 -9.49
C THR A 273 4.32 7.06 -9.94
N GLY A 274 5.23 6.09 -10.09
CA GLY A 274 6.65 6.29 -10.35
C GLY A 274 7.50 6.25 -9.07
N THR A 275 8.79 6.03 -9.27
CA THR A 275 9.77 5.83 -8.20
C THR A 275 10.84 6.94 -8.17
N PRO A 276 11.35 7.36 -7.00
CA PRO A 276 12.49 8.26 -6.89
C PRO A 276 13.82 7.58 -7.31
N ALA A 277 14.91 8.35 -7.44
CA ALA A 277 16.22 7.80 -7.77
C ALA A 277 16.78 6.87 -6.67
N GLY A 278 17.77 6.06 -7.03
CA GLY A 278 18.42 5.10 -6.13
C GLY A 278 17.89 3.67 -6.27
N VAL A 279 17.34 3.32 -7.44
CA VAL A 279 16.98 1.92 -7.74
C VAL A 279 18.26 1.09 -7.75
N SER A 280 18.20 -0.12 -7.19
CA SER A 280 19.38 -0.98 -7.11
C SER A 280 19.01 -2.45 -7.12
N GLU A 281 20.02 -3.28 -7.40
CA GLU A 281 19.86 -4.72 -7.56
C GLU A 281 19.43 -5.41 -6.25
N LEU A 282 18.56 -6.40 -6.39
CA LEU A 282 18.11 -7.32 -5.36
C LEU A 282 18.78 -8.68 -5.54
N THR A 283 19.29 -9.23 -4.44
CA THR A 283 19.92 -10.55 -4.39
C THR A 283 19.09 -11.51 -3.53
N ALA A 284 19.14 -12.81 -3.85
CA ALA A 284 18.52 -13.82 -3.02
C ALA A 284 19.12 -13.78 -1.59
N GLY A 285 18.25 -13.74 -0.59
CA GLY A 285 18.63 -13.54 0.81
C GLY A 285 18.39 -12.11 1.32
N ASP A 286 18.17 -11.14 0.43
CA ASP A 286 17.79 -9.79 0.83
C ASP A 286 16.37 -9.74 1.41
N THR A 287 16.11 -8.69 2.18
CA THR A 287 14.78 -8.14 2.43
C THR A 287 14.74 -6.74 1.84
N VAL A 288 13.68 -6.43 1.11
CA VAL A 288 13.38 -5.07 0.65
C VAL A 288 12.23 -4.50 1.49
N SER A 289 12.40 -3.28 1.97
CA SER A 289 11.39 -2.53 2.74
C SER A 289 11.07 -1.20 2.06
N VAL A 290 9.81 -1.01 1.69
CA VAL A 290 9.27 0.25 1.19
C VAL A 290 8.43 0.92 2.27
N ARG A 291 8.84 2.12 2.68
CA ARG A 291 8.12 2.92 3.68
C ARG A 291 7.65 4.23 3.08
N ILE A 292 6.38 4.56 3.33
CA ILE A 292 5.80 5.85 2.96
C ILE A 292 5.26 6.53 4.21
N GLU A 293 5.64 7.79 4.38
CA GLU A 293 5.19 8.64 5.47
C GLU A 293 3.66 8.65 5.56
N GLY A 294 3.12 8.45 6.77
CA GLY A 294 1.67 8.45 6.99
C GLY A 294 0.91 7.21 6.49
N ILE A 295 1.57 6.26 5.82
CA ILE A 295 1.03 4.96 5.41
C ILE A 295 1.55 3.84 6.31
N GLY A 296 2.84 3.51 6.23
CA GLY A 296 3.42 2.35 6.90
C GLY A 296 4.56 1.73 6.10
N GLU A 297 4.83 0.45 6.37
CA GLU A 297 5.95 -0.30 5.82
C GLU A 297 5.47 -1.56 5.10
N LEU A 298 5.97 -1.76 3.89
CA LEU A 298 5.81 -2.95 3.07
C LEU A 298 7.17 -3.63 2.95
N ALA A 299 7.34 -4.78 3.61
CA ALA A 299 8.58 -5.54 3.60
C ALA A 299 8.39 -6.91 2.95
N ASN A 300 9.32 -7.30 2.08
CA ASN A 300 9.28 -8.56 1.33
C ASN A 300 10.68 -9.22 1.32
N PRO A 301 10.80 -10.50 1.69
CA PRO A 301 12.03 -11.24 1.47
C PRO A 301 12.26 -11.51 -0.02
N VAL A 302 13.50 -11.65 -0.43
CA VAL A 302 13.93 -11.96 -1.79
C VAL A 302 14.53 -13.37 -1.83
N VAL A 303 14.04 -14.20 -2.75
CA VAL A 303 14.49 -15.59 -2.90
C VAL A 303 14.81 -15.89 -4.36
N ALA A 304 15.67 -16.86 -4.61
CA ALA A 304 15.80 -17.43 -5.95
C ALA A 304 14.48 -18.12 -6.34
N ALA A 305 14.06 -18.01 -7.61
CA ALA A 305 12.99 -18.86 -8.12
C ALA A 305 13.42 -20.34 -8.09
N ASP A 306 12.47 -21.22 -7.77
CA ASP A 306 12.64 -22.68 -7.81
C ASP A 306 12.79 -23.20 -9.26
#